data_AF-A0A8I2JYZ6-F1
#
_entry.id   AF-A0A8I2JYZ6-F1
#
_cell.length_a   1.000
_cell.length_b   1.000
_cell.length_c   1.000
_cell.angle_alpha   90.00
_cell.angle_beta   90.00
_cell.angle_gamma   90.00
#
_symmetry.space_group_name_H-M   'P 1'
#
loop_
_entity.id
_entity.type
_entity.pdbx_description
1 polymer ?
#
loop_
_entity_poly.entity_id
_entity_poly.type
_entity_poly.pdbx_seq_one_letter_code
_entity_poly.pdbx_strand_id
1 'polypeptide(L)'
;MDVNVLYNVHHHMAIGIAIASYFFMVGLHAGCSILSVTCTLIGKAEYKPVAKIGAIGVIFLFSTAPILLIVDLEQPFRFFYLLVRFNITSPITWGTFFLTSYPIFTTIY
;
A
#
# COMPACT_ATOMS: atom_id res chain seq x y z
N MET A 1 -36.97 29.48 9.91
CA MET A 1 -36.90 28.82 8.59
C MET A 1 -36.91 27.34 8.87
N ASP A 2 -38.07 26.69 8.67
CA ASP A 2 -38.20 25.25 8.86
C ASP A 2 -37.47 24.52 7.73
N VAL A 3 -36.48 23.69 8.09
CA VAL A 3 -35.71 22.91 7.13
C VAL A 3 -36.57 21.75 6.64
N ASN A 4 -37.02 21.83 5.39
CA ASN A 4 -37.85 20.80 4.77
C ASN A 4 -36.94 19.73 4.14
N VAL A 5 -36.76 18.60 4.82
CA VAL A 5 -35.93 17.49 4.34
C VAL A 5 -36.70 16.72 3.27
N LEU A 6 -36.33 16.92 2.00
CA LEU A 6 -36.99 16.30 0.84
C LEU A 6 -36.62 14.82 0.65
N TYR A 7 -35.39 14.43 0.99
CA TYR A 7 -34.91 13.05 0.93
C TYR A 7 -33.71 12.82 1.85
N ASN A 8 -33.52 11.58 2.28
CA ASN A 8 -32.37 11.14 3.06
C ASN A 8 -31.54 10.15 2.23
N VAL A 9 -30.21 10.31 2.19
CA VAL A 9 -29.29 9.42 1.46
C VAL A 9 -28.41 8.71 2.48
N HIS A 10 -28.36 7.38 2.39
CA HIS A 10 -27.44 6.60 3.21
C HIS A 10 -26.00 6.77 2.70
N HIS A 11 -25.14 7.38 3.53
CA HIS A 11 -23.72 7.45 3.26
C HIS A 11 -23.03 6.18 3.76
N HIS A 12 -22.46 5.42 2.84
CA HIS A 12 -21.55 4.33 3.18
C HIS A 12 -20.18 4.88 3.56
N MET A 13 -19.49 4.17 4.46
CA MET A 13 -18.16 4.54 4.91
C MET A 13 -17.17 4.48 3.74
N ALA A 14 -16.62 5.62 3.35
CA ALA A 14 -15.72 5.71 2.20
C ALA A 14 -14.34 5.07 2.45
N ILE A 15 -13.92 4.97 3.72
CA ILE A 15 -12.63 4.39 4.13
C ILE A 15 -12.91 3.30 5.15
N GLY A 16 -12.96 2.06 4.69
CA GLY A 16 -13.16 0.90 5.54
C GLY A 16 -11.88 0.46 6.28
N ILE A 17 -12.04 -0.59 7.10
CA ILE A 17 -10.92 -1.25 7.79
C ILE A 17 -9.84 -1.74 6.80
N ALA A 18 -10.24 -2.19 5.61
CA ALA A 18 -9.30 -2.67 4.59
C ALA A 18 -8.29 -1.60 4.19
N ILE A 19 -8.76 -0.38 3.88
CA ILE A 19 -7.88 0.76 3.56
C ILE A 19 -7.04 1.19 4.77
N ALA A 20 -7.61 1.20 5.98
CA ALA A 20 -6.86 1.54 7.19
C ALA A 20 -5.71 0.56 7.44
N SER A 21 -5.97 -0.75 7.33
CA SER A 21 -4.97 -1.80 7.41
C SER A 21 -3.94 -1.68 6.29
N TYR A 22 -4.36 -1.35 5.07
CA TYR A 22 -3.46 -1.10 3.95
C TYR A 22 -2.46 0.02 4.26
N PHE A 23 -2.94 1.18 4.74
CA PHE A 23 -2.05 2.30 5.09
C PHE A 23 -1.05 1.92 6.20
N PHE A 24 -1.51 1.17 7.20
CA PHE A 24 -0.65 0.67 8.26
C PHE A 24 0.44 -0.27 7.72
N MET A 25 0.07 -1.22 6.86
CA MET A 25 1.01 -2.19 6.28
C MET A 25 2.03 -1.53 5.36
N VAL A 26 1.59 -0.57 4.52
CA VAL A 26 2.50 0.19 3.64
C VAL A 26 3.45 1.07 4.46
N GLY A 27 2.97 1.71 5.53
CA GLY A 27 3.82 2.47 6.45
C GLY A 27 4.86 1.61 7.16
N LEU A 28 4.44 0.44 7.67
CA LEU A 28 5.32 -0.53 8.30
C LEU A 28 6.39 -1.05 7.33
N HIS A 29 5.97 -1.37 6.10
CA HIS A 29 6.87 -1.77 5.02
C HIS A 29 7.92 -0.70 4.69
N ALA A 30 7.52 0.56 4.58
CA ALA A 30 8.44 1.68 4.34
C ALA A 30 9.45 1.82 5.49
N GLY A 31 8.99 1.69 6.75
CA GLY A 31 9.86 1.70 7.93
C GLY A 31 10.88 0.56 7.92
N CYS A 32 10.44 -0.67 7.66
CA CYS A 32 11.33 -1.84 7.56
C CYS A 32 12.36 -1.68 6.43
N SER A 33 11.95 -1.12 5.29
CA SER A 33 12.83 -0.86 4.15
C SER A 33 13.91 0.17 4.51
N ILE A 34 13.53 1.30 5.09
CA ILE A 34 14.47 2.36 5.51
C ILE A 34 15.46 1.82 6.55
N LEU A 35 14.98 1.05 7.53
CA LEU A 35 15.84 0.41 8.53
C LEU A 35 16.83 -0.55 7.88
N SER A 36 16.37 -1.41 6.97
CA SER A 36 17.23 -2.38 6.29
C SER A 36 18.32 -1.69 5.45
N VAL A 37 17.94 -0.67 4.67
CA VAL A 37 18.89 0.12 3.85
C VAL A 37 19.88 0.86 4.75
N THR A 38 19.41 1.52 5.81
CA THR A 38 20.29 2.28 6.72
C THR A 38 21.29 1.36 7.43
N CYS A 39 20.84 0.22 7.95
CA CYS A 39 21.72 -0.78 8.56
C CYS A 39 22.75 -1.34 7.57
N THR A 40 22.36 -1.55 6.32
CA THR A 40 23.24 -2.02 5.25
C THR A 40 24.30 -0.97 4.90
N LEU A 41 23.91 0.31 4.77
CA LEU A 41 24.82 1.41 4.47
C LEU A 41 25.84 1.67 5.59
N ILE A 42 25.44 1.49 6.85
CA ILE A 42 26.36 1.62 8.00
C ILE A 42 27.44 0.52 7.98
N GLY A 43 27.19 -0.63 7.34
CA GLY A 43 28.21 -1.66 7.07
C GLY A 43 28.74 -2.41 8.30
N LYS A 44 28.22 -2.16 9.50
CA LYS A 44 28.64 -2.85 10.73
C LYS A 44 28.10 -4.28 10.78
N ALA A 45 28.96 -5.23 11.18
CA ALA A 45 28.60 -6.65 11.27
C ALA A 45 27.43 -6.93 12.22
N GLU A 46 27.31 -6.12 13.29
CA GLU A 46 26.24 -6.21 14.30
C GLU A 46 24.84 -5.90 13.74
N TYR A 47 24.75 -5.12 12.66
CA TYR A 47 23.47 -4.71 12.07
C TYR A 47 23.01 -5.59 10.89
N LYS A 48 23.86 -6.53 10.45
CA LYS A 48 23.49 -7.53 9.43
C LYS A 48 22.23 -8.34 9.75
N PRO A 49 22.01 -8.86 10.99
CA PRO A 49 20.79 -9.61 11.30
C PRO A 49 19.54 -8.71 11.23
N VAL A 50 19.63 -7.46 11.71
CA VAL A 50 18.52 -6.49 11.65
C VAL A 50 18.17 -6.15 10.21
N ALA A 51 19.19 -5.93 9.36
CA ALA A 51 18.99 -5.68 7.93
C ALA A 51 18.28 -6.84 7.23
N LYS A 52 18.65 -8.08 7.57
CA LYS A 52 18.05 -9.30 6.99
C LYS A 52 16.60 -9.50 7.43
N ILE A 53 16.28 -9.29 8.71
CA ILE A 53 14.91 -9.37 9.22
C ILE A 53 14.04 -8.30 8.56
N GLY A 54 14.56 -7.07 8.43
CA GLY A 54 13.88 -5.99 7.72
C GLY A 54 13.56 -6.36 6.27
N ALA A 55 14.53 -6.91 5.54
CA ALA A 55 14.35 -7.32 4.15
C ALA A 55 13.30 -8.44 3.98
N ILE A 56 13.29 -9.43 4.88
CA ILE A 56 12.29 -10.50 4.85
C ILE A 56 10.89 -9.94 5.17
N GLY A 57 10.78 -9.09 6.20
CA GLY A 57 9.52 -8.47 6.60
C GLY A 57 8.89 -7.64 5.48
N VAL A 58 9.73 -6.92 4.71
CA VAL A 58 9.33 -6.17 3.52
C VAL A 58 8.63 -7.05 2.49
N ILE A 59 9.14 -8.24 2.18
CA ILE A 59 8.52 -9.15 1.18
C ILE A 59 7.10 -9.57 1.60
N PHE A 60 6.91 -9.92 2.88
CA PHE A 60 5.60 -10.32 3.42
C PHE A 60 4.61 -9.16 3.47
N LEU A 61 5.04 -8.00 3.96
CA LEU A 61 4.20 -6.80 4.05
C LEU A 61 3.83 -6.27 2.66
N PHE A 62 4.75 -6.37 1.71
CA PHE A 62 4.53 -5.96 0.34
C PHE A 62 3.48 -6.85 -0.35
N SER A 63 3.55 -8.17 -0.16
CA SER A 63 2.64 -9.13 -0.81
C SER A 63 1.18 -8.96 -0.36
N THR A 64 0.96 -8.46 0.85
CA THR A 64 -0.37 -8.31 1.45
C THR A 64 -1.05 -6.99 1.09
N ALA A 65 -0.28 -5.93 0.80
CA ALA A 65 -0.80 -4.63 0.39
C ALA A 65 -1.70 -4.64 -0.87
N PRO A 66 -1.31 -5.26 -2.02
CA PRO A 66 -2.18 -5.31 -3.20
C PRO A 66 -3.45 -6.15 -2.96
N ILE A 67 -3.37 -7.16 -2.10
CA ILE A 67 -4.52 -8.02 -1.76
C ILE A 67 -5.58 -7.19 -1.04
N LEU A 68 -5.17 -6.38 -0.05
CA LEU A 68 -6.10 -5.49 0.67
C LEU A 68 -6.76 -4.47 -0.25
N LEU A 69 -6.01 -3.91 -1.21
CA LEU A 69 -6.58 -3.00 -2.22
C LEU A 69 -7.60 -3.72 -3.10
N ILE A 70 -7.29 -4.91 -3.62
CA ILE A 70 -8.21 -5.67 -4.48
C ILE A 70 -9.49 -6.06 -3.74
N VAL A 71 -9.40 -6.39 -2.45
CA VAL A 71 -10.57 -6.72 -1.61
C VAL A 71 -11.45 -5.51 -1.34
N ASP A 72 -10.85 -4.31 -1.23
CA ASP A 72 -11.58 -3.07 -1.00
C ASP A 72 -12.34 -2.58 -2.26
N LEU A 73 -11.94 -3.03 -3.45
CA LEU A 73 -12.69 -2.74 -4.68
C LEU A 73 -14.09 -3.37 -4.61
N GLU A 74 -15.12 -2.55 -4.89
CA GLU A 74 -16.50 -3.03 -5.09
C GLU A 74 -16.59 -4.08 -6.23
N GLN A 75 -15.66 -4.02 -7.19
CA GLN A 75 -15.55 -4.94 -8.32
C GLN A 75 -14.13 -5.49 -8.46
N PRO A 76 -13.74 -6.52 -7.67
CA PRO A 76 -12.37 -7.01 -7.59
C PRO A 76 -11.85 -7.56 -8.93
N PHE A 77 -12.73 -8.18 -9.73
CA PHE A 77 -12.39 -8.70 -11.05
C PHE A 77 -12.03 -7.61 -12.08
N ARG A 78 -12.14 -6.32 -11.73
CA ARG A 78 -11.81 -5.20 -12.60
C ARG A 78 -10.52 -4.48 -12.19
N PHE A 79 -9.72 -5.06 -11.29
CA PHE A 79 -8.47 -4.45 -10.82
C PHE A 79 -7.51 -4.07 -11.95
N PHE A 80 -7.49 -4.81 -13.06
CA PHE A 80 -6.62 -4.51 -14.21
C PHE A 80 -6.89 -3.14 -14.84
N TYR A 81 -8.09 -2.56 -14.64
CA TYR A 81 -8.34 -1.19 -15.08
C TYR A 81 -7.48 -0.17 -14.32
N LEU A 82 -7.03 -0.46 -13.10
CA LEU A 82 -6.11 0.40 -12.36
C LEU A 82 -4.74 0.51 -13.04
N LEU A 83 -4.35 -0.52 -13.80
CA LEU A 83 -3.09 -0.55 -14.55
C LEU A 83 -3.24 0.06 -15.95
N VAL A 84 -4.37 -0.19 -16.61
CA VAL A 84 -4.59 0.20 -18.01
C VAL A 84 -5.15 1.63 -18.14
N ARG A 85 -6.04 2.05 -17.23
CA ARG A 85 -6.64 3.40 -17.26
C ARG A 85 -5.85 4.34 -16.36
N PHE A 86 -4.91 5.04 -16.98
CA PHE A 86 -4.06 5.99 -16.28
C PHE A 86 -4.78 7.33 -16.06
N ASN A 87 -4.94 7.73 -14.80
CA ASN A 87 -5.38 9.07 -14.44
C ASN A 87 -4.34 9.75 -13.54
N ILE A 88 -3.60 10.70 -14.09
CA ILE A 88 -2.50 11.41 -13.42
C ILE A 88 -2.96 12.17 -12.17
N THR A 89 -4.19 12.67 -12.16
CA THR A 89 -4.72 13.42 -11.01
C THR A 89 -5.17 12.51 -9.87
N SER A 90 -5.27 11.19 -10.11
CA SER A 90 -5.71 10.23 -9.10
C SER A 90 -4.54 9.69 -8.28
N PRO A 91 -4.54 9.87 -6.94
CA PRO A 91 -3.52 9.29 -6.06
C PRO A 91 -3.44 7.76 -6.14
N ILE A 92 -4.57 7.09 -6.41
CA ILE A 92 -4.65 5.63 -6.52
C ILE A 92 -3.88 5.12 -7.74
N THR A 93 -3.87 5.89 -8.83
CA THR A 93 -3.11 5.53 -10.04
C THR A 93 -1.61 5.49 -9.71
N TRP A 94 -1.09 6.52 -9.05
CA TRP A 94 0.30 6.55 -8.59
C TRP A 94 0.63 5.40 -7.63
N GLY A 95 -0.25 5.15 -6.64
CA GLY A 95 -0.09 4.02 -5.71
C GLY A 95 0.00 2.67 -6.41
N THR A 96 -0.83 2.44 -7.44
CA THR A 96 -0.83 1.20 -8.22
C THR A 96 0.46 1.02 -9.00
N PHE A 97 1.00 2.10 -9.59
CA PHE A 97 2.29 2.07 -10.29
C PHE A 97 3.46 1.80 -9.34
N PHE A 98 3.48 2.44 -8.17
CA PHE A 98 4.52 2.19 -7.17
C PHE A 98 4.47 0.77 -6.62
N LEU A 99 3.27 0.25 -6.30
CA LEU A 99 3.14 -1.15 -5.91
C LEU A 99 3.62 -2.08 -7.03
N THR A 100 3.17 -1.89 -8.26
CA THR A 100 3.49 -2.84 -9.35
C THR A 100 4.99 -2.82 -9.73
N SER A 101 5.66 -1.67 -9.62
CA SER A 101 7.08 -1.53 -9.96
C SER A 101 8.03 -1.98 -8.84
N TYR A 102 7.62 -1.88 -7.57
CA TYR A 102 8.45 -2.23 -6.42
C TYR A 102 9.11 -3.63 -6.45
N PRO A 103 8.42 -4.73 -6.80
CA PRO A 103 9.05 -6.07 -6.81
C PRO A 103 10.13 -6.20 -7.88
N ILE A 104 10.05 -5.42 -8.96
CA ILE A 104 11.08 -5.36 -10.00
C ILE A 104 12.35 -4.75 -9.41
N PHE A 105 12.23 -3.66 -8.64
CA PHE A 105 13.37 -3.02 -7.97
C PHE A 105 13.96 -3.88 -6.85
N THR A 106 13.12 -4.56 -6.07
CA THR A 106 13.58 -5.40 -4.95
C THR A 106 14.35 -6.65 -5.42
N THR A 107 14.05 -7.18 -6.60
CA THR A 107 14.76 -8.35 -7.16
C THR A 107 16.17 -8.00 -7.65
N ILE A 108 16.41 -6.73 -7.99
CA ILE A 108 17.71 -6.23 -8.46
C ILE A 108 18.66 -5.95 -7.29
N TYR A 109 18.13 -5.75 -6.09
CA TYR A 109 18.87 -5.47 -4.86
C TYR A 109 19.32 -6.77 -4.16
#